data_AF-A0A9X7GT54-F1
#
_entry.id   AF-A0A9X7GT54-F1
#
_cell.length_a   1.000
_cell.length_b   1.000
_cell.length_c   1.000
_cell.angle_alpha   90.00
_cell.angle_beta   90.00
_cell.angle_gamma   90.00
#
_symmetry.space_group_name_H-M   'P 1'
#
loop_
_entity.id
_entity.type
_entity.pdbx_description
1 polymer ?
#
loop_
_entity_poly.entity_id
_entity_poly.type
_entity_poly.pdbx_seq_one_letter_code
_entity_poly.pdbx_strand_id
1 'polypeptide(L)' 'MAGINQLERDLIRRWKHKGIELNKKEGKFKGWLKKYYKNHAGMNYAVKLYEEVDMNVNQICEITNVSRASLFRKLSERNS' A
#
# COMPACT_ATOMS: atom_id res chain seq x y z
N MET A 1 35.10 25.93 -8.09
CA MET A 1 34.39 25.23 -7.00
C MET A 1 33.11 24.52 -7.46
N ALA A 2 32.23 25.12 -8.28
CA ALA A 2 30.94 24.52 -8.67
C ALA A 2 31.04 23.14 -9.40
N GLY A 3 32.05 22.94 -10.24
CA GLY A 3 32.24 21.67 -10.96
C GLY A 3 32.60 20.48 -10.05
N ILE A 4 33.36 20.73 -8.97
CA ILE A 4 33.74 19.70 -7.99
C ILE A 4 32.52 19.27 -7.19
N ASN A 5 31.71 20.23 -6.75
CA ASN A 5 30.47 19.97 -6.01
C ASN A 5 29.44 19.17 -6.82
N GLN A 6 29.41 19.34 -8.14
CA GLN A 6 28.53 18.56 -9.02
C GLN A 6 28.98 17.11 -9.12
N LEU A 7 30.29 16.87 -9.25
CA LEU A 7 30.88 15.53 -9.31
C LEU A 7 30.64 14.74 -8.01
N GLU A 8 30.77 15.39 -6.85
CA GLU A 8 30.48 14.78 -5.55
C GLU A 8 29.00 14.37 -5.44
N ARG A 9 28.06 15.22 -5.87
CA ARG A 9 26.62 14.90 -5.89
C ARG A 9 26.34 13.71 -6.80
N ASP A 10 26.97 13.67 -7.96
CA ASP A 10 26.75 12.59 -8.93
C ASP A 10 27.35 11.26 -8.46
N LEU A 11 28.48 11.30 -7.73
CA LEU A 11 29.01 10.13 -7.03
C LEU A 11 28.01 9.61 -5.99
N ILE A 12 27.51 10.47 -5.09
CA ILE A 12 26.53 10.08 -4.05
C ILE A 12 25.27 9.46 -4.66
N ARG A 13 24.75 10.05 -5.74
CA ARG A 13 23.61 9.49 -6.48
C ARG A 13 23.90 8.11 -7.04
N ARG A 14 25.06 7.92 -7.70
CA ARG A 14 25.47 6.63 -8.27
C ARG A 14 25.53 5.54 -7.21
N TRP A 15 26.15 5.82 -6.06
CA TRP A 15 26.22 4.87 -4.95
C TRP A 15 24.84 4.53 -4.38
N LYS A 16 23.98 5.54 -4.20
CA LYS A 16 22.59 5.34 -3.77
C LYS A 16 21.82 4.44 -4.73
N HIS A 17 21.93 4.68 -6.05
CA HIS A 17 21.27 3.86 -7.06
C HIS A 17 21.76 2.40 -7.04
N LYS A 18 23.08 2.18 -6.94
CA LYS A 18 23.65 0.83 -6.80
C LYS A 18 23.12 0.11 -5.56
N GLY A 19 23.06 0.79 -4.41
CA GLY A 19 22.51 0.21 -3.18
C GLY A 19 21.02 -0.13 -3.29
N ILE A 20 20.22 0.73 -3.92
CA ILE A 20 18.79 0.46 -4.19
C ILE A 20 18.64 -0.75 -5.11
N GLU A 21 19.47 -0.89 -6.14
CA GLU A 21 19.43 -2.01 -7.07
C GLU A 21 19.75 -3.34 -6.39
N LEU A 22 20.78 -3.37 -5.53
CA LEU A 22 21.10 -4.55 -4.71
C LEU A 22 19.93 -4.94 -3.80
N ASN A 23 19.35 -3.99 -3.06
CA ASN A 23 18.21 -4.25 -2.19
C ASN A 23 16.94 -4.69 -2.94
N LYS A 24 16.76 -4.24 -4.20
CA LYS A 24 15.69 -4.72 -5.08
C LYS A 24 15.93 -6.16 -5.53
N LYS A 25 17.17 -6.51 -5.90
CA LYS A 25 17.56 -7.90 -6.24
C LYS A 25 17.35 -8.85 -5.06
N GLU A 26 17.66 -8.40 -3.84
CA GLU A 26 17.41 -9.15 -2.61
C GLU A 26 15.92 -9.18 -2.18
N GLY A 27 15.02 -8.49 -2.89
CA GLY A 27 13.59 -8.46 -2.57
C GLY A 27 13.22 -7.72 -1.28
N LYS A 28 14.16 -6.97 -0.69
CA LYS A 28 13.93 -6.14 0.50
C LYS A 28 12.96 -4.99 0.21
N PHE A 29 12.99 -4.47 -1.02
CA PHE A 29 12.13 -3.36 -1.44
C PHE A 29 10.74 -3.85 -1.86
N LYS A 30 9.79 -3.85 -0.92
CA LYS A 30 8.41 -4.36 -1.12
C LYS A 30 7.37 -3.28 -1.45
N GLY A 31 7.80 -2.02 -1.63
CA GLY A 31 6.92 -0.89 -1.90
C GLY A 31 6.12 -0.43 -0.67
N TRP A 32 4.97 0.20 -0.92
CA TRP A 32 4.11 0.72 0.15
C TRP A 32 3.37 -0.42 0.87
N LEU A 33 3.46 -0.47 2.20
CA LEU A 33 2.73 -1.45 3.01
C LEU A 33 1.22 -1.19 2.92
N LYS A 34 0.44 -2.19 2.49
CA LYS A 34 -1.03 -2.07 2.41
C LYS A 34 -1.61 -1.63 3.77
N LYS A 35 -2.38 -0.53 3.77
CA LYS A 35 -3.09 -0.03 4.97
C LYS A 35 -3.98 -1.10 5.59
N TYR A 36 -4.72 -1.84 4.74
CA TYR A 36 -5.55 -2.96 5.14
C TYR A 36 -4.79 -4.27 4.87
N TYR A 37 -4.24 -4.85 5.93
CA TYR A 37 -3.63 -6.19 5.90
C TYR A 37 -4.70 -7.28 6.08
N LYS A 38 -4.33 -8.55 5.89
CA LYS A 38 -5.27 -9.70 5.91
C LYS A 38 -6.13 -9.78 7.18
N ASN A 39 -5.58 -9.36 8.32
CA ASN A 39 -6.23 -9.44 9.63
C ASN A 39 -6.71 -8.07 10.13
N HIS A 40 -6.93 -7.09 9.24
CA HIS A 40 -7.43 -5.78 9.64
C HIS A 40 -8.90 -5.88 10.10
N ALA A 41 -9.14 -5.68 11.40
CA ALA A 41 -10.44 -5.88 12.04
C ALA A 41 -11.58 -5.11 11.34
N GLY A 42 -11.41 -3.81 11.09
CA GLY A 42 -12.46 -2.98 10.47
C GLY A 42 -12.77 -3.36 9.02
N MET A 43 -11.80 -3.91 8.28
CA MET A 43 -12.02 -4.32 6.89
C MET A 43 -12.73 -5.68 6.85
N ASN A 44 -12.32 -6.60 7.72
CA ASN A 44 -12.97 -7.90 7.84
C ASN A 44 -14.41 -7.75 8.34
N TYR A 45 -14.65 -6.81 9.26
CA TYR A 45 -16.00 -6.48 9.71
C TYR A 45 -16.84 -5.85 8.60
N ALA A 46 -16.29 -4.91 7.83
CA ALA A 46 -16.99 -4.33 6.68
C ALA A 46 -17.38 -5.37 5.62
N VAL A 47 -16.53 -6.36 5.37
CA VAL A 47 -16.84 -7.45 4.43
C VAL A 47 -17.91 -8.38 4.99
N LYS A 48 -17.86 -8.73 6.28
CA LYS A 48 -18.94 -9.51 6.91
C LYS A 48 -20.28 -8.79 6.83
N LEU A 49 -20.31 -7.49 7.12
CA LEU A 49 -21.53 -6.69 7.03
C LEU A 49 -22.10 -6.68 5.61
N TYR A 50 -21.25 -6.69 4.58
CA TYR A 50 -21.68 -6.75 3.19
C TYR A 50 -22.23 -8.14 2.79
N GLU A 51 -21.69 -9.23 3.36
CA GLU A 51 -22.10 -10.61 3.05
C GLU A 51 -23.33 -11.05 3.86
N GLU A 52 -23.43 -10.66 5.14
CA GLU A 52 -24.45 -11.12 6.08
C GLU A 52 -25.67 -10.19 6.16
N VAL A 53 -25.50 -8.89 5.90
CA VAL A 53 -26.56 -7.91 6.05
C VAL A 53 -26.75 -7.14 4.74
N ASP A 54 -27.98 -7.04 4.27
CA ASP A 54 -28.35 -6.26 3.08
C ASP A 54 -28.35 -4.73 3.40
N MET A 55 -27.30 -4.26 4.08
CA MET A 55 -27.10 -2.84 4.40
C MET A 55 -26.53 -2.10 3.20
N ASN A 56 -26.88 -0.81 3.08
CA ASN A 56 -26.29 0.04 2.05
C ASN A 56 -24.77 0.19 2.31
N VAL A 57 -23.99 0.06 1.23
CA VAL A 57 -22.53 0.26 1.24
C VAL A 57 -22.13 1.59 1.89
N ASN A 58 -22.92 2.66 1.72
CA ASN A 58 -22.63 3.95 2.35
C ASN A 58 -22.70 3.88 3.88
N GLN A 59 -23.71 3.20 4.44
CA GLN A 59 -23.86 3.00 5.89
C GLN A 59 -22.72 2.14 6.44
N ILE A 60 -22.32 1.09 5.72
CA ILE A 60 -21.17 0.26 6.08
C ILE A 60 -19.88 1.11 6.13
N CYS A 61 -19.68 1.99 5.14
CA CYS A 61 -18.52 2.88 5.11
C CYS A 61 -18.51 3.87 6.27
N GLU A 62 -19.68 4.40 6.66
CA GLU A 62 -19.84 5.29 7.81
C GLU A 62 -19.52 4.58 9.14
N ILE A 63 -20.05 3.37 9.35
CA ILE A 63 -19.85 2.59 10.58
C ILE A 63 -18.40 2.13 10.71
N THR A 64 -17.81 1.61 9.63
CA THR A 64 -16.49 0.98 9.67
C THR A 64 -15.34 1.94 9.38
N ASN A 65 -15.66 3.16 8.98
CA ASN A 65 -14.70 4.18 8.53
C ASN A 65 -13.75 3.68 7.42
N VAL A 66 -14.22 2.70 6.63
CA VAL A 66 -13.52 2.18 5.46
C VAL A 66 -14.05 2.90 4.24
N SER A 67 -13.14 3.37 3.38
CA SER A 67 -13.56 3.97 2.11
C SER A 67 -14.23 2.93 1.20
N ARG A 68 -15.26 3.37 0.46
CA ARG A 68 -15.99 2.56 -0.52
C ARG A 68 -15.07 1.84 -1.51
N ALA A 69 -14.08 2.56 -2.03
CA ALA A 69 -13.09 2.01 -2.96
C ALA A 69 -12.25 0.88 -2.34
N SER A 70 -11.89 1.03 -1.05
CA SER A 70 -11.10 0.00 -0.36
C SER A 70 -11.92 -1.26 -0.12
N LEU A 71 -13.21 -1.12 0.23
CA LEU A 71 -14.11 -2.25 0.42
C LEU A 71 -14.27 -3.05 -0.88
N PHE A 72 -14.60 -2.38 -2.00
CA PHE A 72 -14.74 -3.06 -3.29
C PHE A 72 -13.43 -3.67 -3.80
N ARG A 73 -12.28 -3.01 -3.57
CA ARG A 73 -10.98 -3.60 -3.91
C ARG A 73 -10.76 -4.90 -3.14
N LYS A 74 -11.21 -4.98 -1.89
CA LYS A 74 -11.08 -6.19 -1.08
C LYS A 74 -12.02 -7.31 -1.53
N LEU A 75 -13.24 -6.97 -1.93
CA LEU A 75 -14.19 -7.92 -2.51
C LEU A 75 -13.68 -8.47 -3.86
N SER A 76 -13.13 -7.61 -4.72
CA SER A 76 -12.51 -8.05 -5.97
C SER A 76 -11.29 -8.95 -5.73
N GLU A 77 -10.45 -8.68 -4.73
CA GLU A 77 -9.34 -9.57 -4.34
C GLU A 77 -9.81 -10.95 -3.85
N ARG A 78 -11.07 -11.12 -3.43
CA ARG A 78 -11.61 -12.42 -2.99
C ARG A 78 -12.24 -13.23 -4.12
N ASN A 79 -12.77 -12.54 -5.14
CA ASN A 79 -13.45 -13.18 -6.27
C ASN A 79 -12.48 -13.60 -7.40
N SER A 80 -11.21 -13.18 -7.33
CA SER A 80 -10.11 -13.55 -8.23
C SER A 80 -9.28 -14.69 -7.65
#